data_AF-A0A536EX95-F1
#
_entry.id   AF-A0A536EX95-F1
#
_cell.length_a   1.000
_cell.length_b   1.000
_cell.length_c   1.000
_cell.angle_alpha   90.00
_cell.angle_beta   90.00
_cell.angle_gamma   90.00
#
_symmetry.space_group_name_H-M   'P 1'
#
loop_
_entity.id
_entity.type
_entity.pdbx_description
1 polymer ?
#
loop_
_entity_poly.entity_id
_entity_poly.type
_entity_poly.pdbx_seq_one_letter_code
_entity_poly.pdbx_strand_id
1 'polypeptide(L)'
;MTGTDPQPYLDLVDWRRRVGDLYRISGPDALARFRDARNELFRTHPQSPIEPAERSTFTGLRYFDADPAYRVTARVEPGDGSELAIDTGGDDGAIRYRRVGRLLFRLAGEDCSLTVLSLIQYAGGLFVPFRDLTSRHETYGAGRYLFDTAKDTDAL
;
A
#
# COMPACT_ATOMS: atom_id res chain seq x y z
N MET A 1 -5.94 15.09 18.27
CA MET A 1 -5.42 16.34 17.66
C MET A 1 -6.24 17.53 18.13
N THR A 2 -5.74 18.29 19.09
CA THR A 2 -6.32 19.59 19.50
C THR A 2 -5.42 20.69 18.96
N GLY A 3 -5.71 21.23 17.78
CA GLY A 3 -4.94 22.33 17.21
C GLY A 3 -5.43 22.75 15.83
N THR A 4 -5.55 24.06 15.64
CA THR A 4 -5.96 24.78 14.42
C THR A 4 -4.85 24.85 13.35
N ASP A 5 -3.71 24.20 13.58
CA ASP A 5 -2.55 24.25 12.69
C ASP A 5 -2.79 23.39 11.43
N PRO A 6 -2.80 23.98 10.23
CA PRO A 6 -3.01 23.24 8.99
C PRO A 6 -1.78 22.43 8.55
N GLN A 7 -0.59 22.67 9.11
CA GLN A 7 0.66 22.09 8.61
C GLN A 7 0.66 20.56 8.53
N PRO A 8 0.19 19.79 9.54
CA PRO A 8 0.15 18.33 9.43
C PRO A 8 -0.73 17.82 8.28
N TYR A 9 -1.79 18.56 7.93
CA TYR A 9 -2.66 18.21 6.80
C TYR A 9 -1.98 18.50 5.46
N LEU A 10 -1.23 19.60 5.37
CA LEU A 10 -0.43 19.92 4.18
C LEU A 10 0.69 18.89 3.98
N ASP A 11 1.38 18.52 5.05
CA ASP A 11 2.41 17.48 5.00
C ASP A 11 1.82 16.14 4.58
N LEU A 12 0.61 15.79 5.02
CA LEU A 12 -0.07 14.56 4.61
C LEU A 12 -0.38 14.56 3.10
N VAL A 13 -0.83 15.68 2.56
CA VAL A 13 -1.05 15.82 1.12
C VAL A 13 0.27 15.70 0.35
N ASP A 14 1.34 16.33 0.83
CA ASP A 14 2.67 16.22 0.22
C ASP A 14 3.22 14.78 0.25
N TRP A 15 3.07 14.10 1.40
CA TRP A 15 3.44 12.70 1.56
C TRP A 15 2.75 11.80 0.52
N ARG A 16 1.42 11.92 0.39
CA ARG A 16 0.64 11.10 -0.56
C ARG A 16 1.09 11.34 -1.99
N ARG A 17 1.27 12.61 -2.38
CA ARG A 17 1.78 12.97 -3.71
C ARG A 17 3.15 12.34 -3.98
N ARG A 18 4.13 12.55 -3.09
CA ARG A 18 5.48 12.00 -3.27
C ARG A 18 5.49 10.49 -3.29
N VAL A 19 4.68 9.84 -2.45
CA VAL A 19 4.51 8.38 -2.46
C VAL A 19 3.96 7.92 -3.80
N GLY A 20 2.92 8.56 -4.33
CA GLY A 20 2.36 8.23 -5.63
C GLY A 20 3.33 8.44 -6.78
N ASP A 21 4.13 9.51 -6.75
CA ASP A 21 5.17 9.75 -7.74
C ASP A 21 6.21 8.62 -7.81
N LEU A 22 6.49 7.95 -6.68
CA LEU A 22 7.36 6.76 -6.69
C LEU A 22 6.80 5.64 -7.57
N TYR A 23 5.48 5.40 -7.53
CA TYR A 23 4.83 4.34 -8.31
C TYR A 23 4.82 4.63 -9.81
N ARG A 24 5.09 5.88 -10.23
CA ARG A 24 5.19 6.30 -11.63
C ARG A 24 6.63 6.30 -12.16
N ILE A 25 7.63 5.98 -11.33
CA ILE A 25 9.01 5.84 -11.77
C ILE A 25 9.09 4.72 -12.81
N SER A 26 9.66 5.04 -13.96
CA SER A 26 9.82 4.12 -15.09
C SER A 26 11.25 4.19 -15.65
N GLY A 27 11.56 3.23 -16.52
CA GLY A 27 12.88 3.12 -17.16
C GLY A 27 13.84 2.16 -16.43
N PRO A 28 15.11 2.13 -16.86
CA PRO A 28 16.15 1.36 -16.19
C PRO A 28 16.25 1.77 -14.71
N ASP A 29 16.55 0.79 -13.85
CA ASP A 29 16.76 0.99 -12.41
C ASP A 29 15.57 1.58 -11.64
N ALA A 30 14.36 1.58 -12.23
CA ALA A 30 13.16 2.12 -11.59
C ALA A 30 12.93 1.57 -10.17
N LEU A 31 13.19 0.27 -9.96
CA LEU A 31 13.06 -0.36 -8.66
C LEU A 31 14.10 0.13 -7.64
N ALA A 32 15.36 0.31 -8.05
CA ALA A 32 16.39 0.85 -7.17
C ALA A 32 16.04 2.29 -6.76
N ARG A 33 15.68 3.13 -7.73
CA ARG A 33 15.24 4.51 -7.49
C ARG A 33 14.00 4.59 -6.60
N PHE A 34 13.03 3.69 -6.81
CA PHE A 34 11.87 3.57 -5.93
C PHE A 34 12.29 3.29 -4.48
N ARG A 35 13.14 2.28 -4.26
CA ARG A 35 13.59 1.88 -2.92
C ARG A 35 14.39 2.99 -2.23
N ASP A 36 15.30 3.64 -2.95
CA ASP A 36 16.11 4.74 -2.41
C ASP A 36 15.25 5.94 -2.00
N ALA A 37 14.35 6.38 -2.89
CA ALA A 37 13.45 7.49 -2.61
C ALA A 37 12.44 7.16 -1.50
N ARG A 38 11.95 5.91 -1.44
CA ARG A 38 11.08 5.44 -0.36
C ARG A 38 11.80 5.45 0.99
N ASN A 39 13.04 4.98 1.04
CA ASN A 39 13.88 5.04 2.23
C ASN A 39 14.10 6.47 2.69
N GLU A 40 14.35 7.39 1.75
CA GLU A 40 14.53 8.80 2.10
C GLU A 40 13.25 9.42 2.70
N LEU A 41 12.09 9.19 2.08
CA LEU A 41 10.80 9.64 2.65
C LEU A 41 10.58 9.12 4.07
N PHE A 42 10.86 7.83 4.32
CA PHE A 42 10.70 7.24 5.65
C PHE A 42 11.71 7.80 6.67
N ARG A 43 12.88 8.24 6.22
CA ARG A 43 13.90 8.82 7.10
C ARG A 43 13.58 10.25 7.50
N THR A 44 13.16 11.07 6.55
CA THR A 44 13.20 12.53 6.72
C THR A 44 11.84 13.23 6.69
N HIS A 45 10.81 12.63 6.11
CA HIS A 45 9.53 13.32 5.95
C HIS A 45 8.78 13.46 7.31
N PRO A 46 8.15 14.61 7.60
CA PRO A 46 7.36 14.79 8.84
C PRO A 46 6.30 13.71 9.06
N GLN A 47 5.59 13.32 8.00
CA GLN A 47 4.58 12.26 7.97
C GLN A 47 5.15 10.83 7.87
N SER A 48 6.46 10.64 8.06
CA SER A 48 7.01 9.28 8.13
C SER A 48 6.29 8.49 9.23
N PRO A 49 5.89 7.23 8.96
CA PRO A 49 5.26 6.38 9.96
C PRO A 49 6.26 5.85 11.00
N ILE A 50 7.56 6.15 10.85
CA ILE A 50 8.56 5.83 11.87
C ILE A 50 8.48 6.87 12.97
N GLU A 51 8.37 6.39 14.21
CA GLU A 51 8.33 7.24 15.39
C GLU A 51 9.55 8.17 15.44
N PRO A 52 9.39 9.46 15.79
CA PRO A 52 10.50 10.42 15.76
C PRO A 52 11.77 9.96 16.49
N ALA A 53 11.60 9.23 17.61
CA ALA A 53 12.70 8.68 18.40
C ALA A 53 13.50 7.57 17.67
N GLU A 54 12.88 6.87 16.73
CA GLU A 54 13.48 5.75 15.98
C GLU A 54 14.06 6.18 14.63
N ARG A 55 13.77 7.40 14.17
CA ARG A 55 14.24 7.89 12.85
C ARG A 55 15.76 7.98 12.75
N SER A 56 16.46 8.28 13.86
CA SER A 56 17.92 8.42 13.87
C SER A 56 18.65 7.09 13.65
N THR A 57 18.02 5.96 13.99
CA THR A 57 18.56 4.61 13.83
C THR A 57 17.99 3.88 12.61
N PHE A 58 17.14 4.54 11.82
CA PHE A 58 16.54 3.95 10.64
C PHE A 58 17.56 3.75 9.51
N THR A 59 17.87 2.48 9.23
CA THR A 59 18.85 2.09 8.19
C THR A 59 18.23 1.84 6.82
N GLY A 60 16.90 1.85 6.71
CA GLY A 60 16.17 1.53 5.47
C GLY A 60 15.11 0.46 5.66
N LEU A 61 14.14 0.44 4.76
CA LEU A 61 13.12 -0.60 4.64
C LEU A 61 13.75 -1.91 4.16
N ARG A 62 13.22 -3.02 4.66
CA ARG A 62 13.63 -4.37 4.26
C ARG A 62 12.78 -4.84 3.08
N TYR A 63 13.43 -5.35 2.05
CA TYR A 63 12.80 -5.87 0.84
C TYR A 63 13.32 -7.28 0.56
N PHE A 64 12.48 -8.10 -0.05
CA PHE A 64 12.97 -9.28 -0.77
C PHE A 64 13.78 -8.84 -2.00
N ASP A 65 14.65 -9.73 -2.47
CA ASP A 65 15.29 -9.55 -3.76
C ASP A 65 14.24 -9.50 -4.87
N ALA A 66 14.54 -8.72 -5.91
CA ALA A 66 13.62 -8.55 -7.03
C ALA A 66 13.57 -9.84 -7.84
N ASP A 67 12.43 -10.51 -7.82
CA ASP A 67 12.19 -11.72 -8.59
C ASP A 67 11.12 -11.48 -9.67
N PRO A 68 11.49 -11.48 -10.96
CA PRO A 68 10.56 -11.33 -12.07
C PRO A 68 9.43 -12.37 -12.09
N ALA A 69 9.61 -13.55 -11.47
CA ALA A 69 8.58 -14.59 -11.40
C ALA A 69 7.32 -14.12 -10.63
N TYR A 70 7.45 -13.12 -9.75
CA TYR A 70 6.33 -12.52 -9.02
C TYR A 70 5.70 -11.33 -9.75
N ARG A 71 6.21 -10.97 -10.94
CA ARG A 71 5.58 -9.98 -11.83
C ARG A 71 4.68 -10.71 -12.83
N VAL A 72 3.41 -10.82 -12.49
CA VAL A 72 2.42 -11.56 -13.27
C VAL A 72 1.39 -10.65 -13.94
N THR A 73 0.81 -11.11 -15.04
CA THR A 73 -0.39 -10.50 -15.61
C THR A 73 -1.63 -11.12 -14.99
N ALA A 74 -2.58 -10.28 -14.59
CA ALA A 74 -3.85 -10.72 -14.03
C ALA A 74 -5.03 -10.29 -14.91
N ARG A 75 -6.06 -11.12 -14.97
CA ARG A 75 -7.37 -10.78 -15.55
C ARG A 75 -8.28 -10.25 -14.45
N VAL A 76 -8.95 -9.13 -14.72
CA VAL A 76 -9.93 -8.55 -13.79
C VAL A 76 -11.30 -9.17 -14.06
N GLU A 77 -11.99 -9.62 -13.02
CA GLU A 77 -13.40 -10.02 -13.05
C GLU A 77 -14.23 -9.18 -12.07
N PRO A 78 -15.54 -8.96 -12.34
CA PRO A 78 -16.44 -8.30 -11.41
C PRO A 78 -16.53 -9.03 -10.06
N GLY A 79 -16.66 -8.25 -8.98
CA GLY A 79 -16.97 -8.77 -7.65
C GLY A 79 -18.47 -8.95 -7.45
N ASP A 80 -18.85 -9.56 -6.32
CA ASP A 80 -20.25 -9.78 -5.95
C ASP A 80 -20.95 -8.52 -5.40
N GLY A 81 -20.22 -7.41 -5.23
CA GLY A 81 -20.74 -6.16 -4.69
C GLY A 81 -21.02 -6.20 -3.19
N SER A 82 -20.69 -7.30 -2.50
CA SER A 82 -20.90 -7.43 -1.07
C SER A 82 -20.04 -6.46 -0.28
N GLU A 83 -20.56 -6.00 0.85
CA GLU A 83 -19.83 -5.11 1.74
C GLU A 83 -19.12 -5.91 2.84
N LEU A 84 -18.01 -5.36 3.30
CA LEU A 84 -17.31 -5.85 4.48
C LEU A 84 -16.75 -4.67 5.27
N ALA A 85 -16.66 -4.84 6.58
CA ALA A 85 -15.97 -3.93 7.47
C ALA A 85 -14.63 -4.56 7.87
N ILE A 86 -13.54 -3.82 7.69
CA ILE A 86 -12.21 -4.21 8.13
C ILE A 86 -11.84 -3.29 9.27
N ASP A 87 -11.66 -3.87 10.45
CA ASP A 87 -11.07 -3.16 11.57
C ASP A 87 -9.58 -2.99 11.31
N THR A 88 -9.15 -1.74 11.17
CA THR A 88 -7.74 -1.39 10.91
C THR A 88 -6.98 -1.10 12.21
N GLY A 89 -7.66 -1.14 13.36
CA GLY A 89 -7.08 -0.84 14.68
C GLY A 89 -6.70 0.61 14.89
N GLY A 90 -7.08 1.52 13.98
CA GLY A 90 -6.87 2.96 14.10
C GLY A 90 -8.09 3.68 14.69
N ASP A 91 -7.93 4.98 14.94
CA ASP A 91 -8.97 5.84 15.52
C ASP A 91 -10.26 5.92 14.68
N ASP A 92 -10.16 5.62 13.38
CA ASP A 92 -11.29 5.60 12.43
C ASP A 92 -12.21 4.39 12.61
N GLY A 93 -11.83 3.43 13.46
CA GLY A 93 -12.57 2.19 13.69
C GLY A 93 -12.64 1.29 12.45
N ALA A 94 -13.78 0.62 12.29
CA ALA A 94 -13.98 -0.31 11.19
C ALA A 94 -14.25 0.42 9.86
N ILE A 95 -13.35 0.24 8.90
CA ILE A 95 -13.45 0.83 7.57
C ILE A 95 -14.31 -0.05 6.67
N ARG A 96 -15.31 0.54 6.01
CA ARG A 96 -16.22 -0.19 5.12
C ARG A 96 -15.71 -0.22 3.69
N TYR A 97 -15.79 -1.39 3.08
CA TYR A 97 -15.40 -1.67 1.72
C TYR A 97 -16.48 -2.42 0.98
N ARG A 98 -16.49 -2.29 -0.35
CA ARG A 98 -17.27 -3.11 -1.28
C ARG A 98 -16.36 -4.02 -2.09
N ARG A 99 -16.70 -5.30 -2.24
CA ARG A 99 -16.00 -6.22 -3.16
C ARG A 99 -16.37 -5.90 -4.60
N VAL A 100 -15.55 -5.11 -5.28
CA VAL A 100 -15.82 -4.64 -6.65
C VAL A 100 -15.19 -5.50 -7.73
N GLY A 101 -14.19 -6.33 -7.39
CA GLY A 101 -13.53 -7.16 -8.37
C GLY A 101 -12.68 -8.30 -7.80
N ARG A 102 -12.13 -9.09 -8.71
CA ARG A 102 -11.09 -10.09 -8.45
C ARG A 102 -10.01 -10.02 -9.52
N LEU A 103 -8.75 -10.08 -9.10
CA LEU A 103 -7.60 -10.28 -9.99
C LEU A 103 -7.32 -11.78 -10.05
N LEU A 104 -7.46 -12.39 -11.21
CA LEU A 104 -7.15 -13.80 -11.47
C LEU A 104 -5.82 -13.92 -12.21
N PHE A 105 -4.90 -14.73 -11.71
CA PHE A 105 -3.58 -14.93 -12.30
C PHE A 105 -3.02 -16.30 -11.95
N ARG A 106 -1.93 -16.68 -12.61
CA ARG A 106 -1.14 -17.86 -12.24
C ARG A 106 0.17 -17.44 -11.60
N LEU A 107 0.57 -18.13 -10.54
CA LEU A 107 1.86 -17.95 -9.88
C LEU A 107 2.39 -19.31 -9.45
N ALA A 108 3.65 -19.61 -9.79
CA ALA A 108 4.28 -20.90 -9.48
C ALA A 108 3.46 -22.15 -9.93
N GLY A 109 2.73 -22.05 -11.05
CA GLY A 109 1.90 -23.13 -11.58
C GLY A 109 0.49 -23.22 -10.99
N GLU A 110 0.20 -22.45 -9.95
CA GLU A 110 -1.09 -22.45 -9.24
C GLU A 110 -2.00 -21.32 -9.71
N ASP A 111 -3.29 -21.59 -9.81
CA ASP A 111 -4.31 -20.58 -10.07
C ASP A 111 -4.57 -19.78 -8.78
N CYS A 112 -4.34 -18.47 -8.85
CA CYS A 112 -4.41 -17.55 -7.74
C CYS A 112 -5.48 -16.49 -7.97
N SER A 113 -6.03 -15.94 -6.89
CA SER A 113 -6.93 -14.79 -6.97
C SER A 113 -6.74 -13.81 -5.82
N LEU A 114 -6.81 -12.51 -6.11
CA LEU A 114 -6.87 -11.43 -5.11
C LEU A 114 -8.18 -10.67 -5.23
N THR A 115 -8.80 -10.32 -4.10
CA THR A 115 -10.00 -9.49 -4.08
C THR A 115 -9.64 -8.02 -4.25
N VAL A 116 -10.41 -7.31 -5.08
CA VAL A 116 -10.34 -5.85 -5.23
C VAL A 116 -11.48 -5.23 -4.43
N LEU A 117 -11.11 -4.43 -3.44
CA LEU A 117 -12.02 -3.71 -2.57
C LEU A 117 -12.11 -2.25 -2.99
N SER A 118 -13.30 -1.65 -2.89
CA SER A 118 -13.49 -0.21 -3.04
C SER A 118 -13.92 0.38 -1.70
N LEU A 119 -13.23 1.42 -1.25
CA LEU A 119 -13.55 2.16 -0.03
C LEU A 119 -14.94 2.81 -0.14
N ILE A 120 -15.79 2.62 0.87
CA ILE A 120 -17.14 3.22 0.92
C ILE A 120 -17.08 4.52 1.72
N GLN A 121 -16.43 5.52 1.15
CA GLN A 121 -16.30 6.88 1.68
C GLN A 121 -16.24 7.89 0.52
N TYR A 122 -16.38 9.18 0.83
CA TYR A 122 -16.45 10.25 -0.17
C TYR A 122 -15.32 10.22 -1.21
N ALA A 123 -14.07 10.01 -0.77
CA ALA A 123 -12.92 9.98 -1.65
C ALA A 123 -12.77 8.67 -2.44
N GLY A 124 -13.48 7.60 -2.05
CA GLY A 124 -13.33 6.27 -2.64
C GLY A 124 -11.90 5.73 -2.54
N GLY A 125 -11.54 4.87 -3.49
CA GLY A 125 -10.22 4.28 -3.61
C GLY A 125 -10.25 2.76 -3.66
N LEU A 126 -9.40 2.16 -4.50
CA LEU A 126 -9.23 0.73 -4.59
C LEU A 126 -8.19 0.24 -3.59
N PHE A 127 -8.44 -0.92 -3.02
CA PHE A 127 -7.57 -1.56 -2.05
C PHE A 127 -7.45 -3.05 -2.36
N VAL A 128 -6.21 -3.53 -2.49
CA VAL A 128 -5.91 -4.94 -2.79
C VAL A 128 -5.00 -5.50 -1.68
N PRO A 129 -5.58 -5.89 -0.54
CA PRO A 129 -4.86 -6.57 0.52
C PRO A 129 -4.71 -8.06 0.21
N PHE A 130 -3.63 -8.66 0.70
CA PHE A 130 -3.44 -10.10 0.60
C PHE A 130 -2.62 -10.65 1.76
N ARG A 131 -2.77 -11.95 1.98
CA ARG A 131 -1.95 -12.76 2.87
C ARG A 131 -1.44 -13.96 2.10
N ASP A 132 -0.31 -14.46 2.55
CA ASP A 132 0.37 -15.62 1.98
C ASP A 132 1.20 -16.30 3.07
N LEU A 133 1.95 -17.33 2.70
CA LEU A 133 2.72 -18.17 3.62
C LEU A 133 3.82 -17.40 4.37
N THR A 134 4.27 -16.24 3.88
CA THR A 134 5.27 -15.40 4.56
C THR A 134 4.68 -14.57 5.70
N SER A 135 3.36 -14.37 5.74
CA SER A 135 2.70 -13.51 6.73
C SER A 135 2.89 -14.04 8.15
N ARG A 136 3.29 -13.18 9.10
CA ARG A 136 3.68 -13.50 10.51
C ARG A 136 5.05 -14.16 10.68
N HIS A 137 5.63 -14.70 9.63
CA HIS A 137 6.92 -15.42 9.68
C HIS A 137 8.07 -14.56 9.17
N GLU A 138 7.90 -13.96 7.99
CA GLU A 138 8.91 -13.11 7.34
C GLU A 138 8.35 -11.71 7.03
N THR A 139 7.02 -11.60 6.88
CA THR A 139 6.32 -10.34 6.60
C THR A 139 5.28 -10.03 7.67
N TYR A 140 4.73 -8.81 7.60
CA TYR A 140 3.77 -8.31 8.58
C TYR A 140 2.57 -9.24 8.76
N GLY A 141 2.14 -9.43 10.01
CA GLY A 141 1.20 -10.50 10.36
C GLY A 141 -0.21 -10.35 9.81
N ALA A 142 -0.67 -9.12 9.60
CA ALA A 142 -1.98 -8.85 9.00
C ALA A 142 -2.00 -9.01 7.48
N GLY A 143 -0.83 -9.16 6.85
CA GLY A 143 -0.67 -9.24 5.39
C GLY A 143 0.02 -8.03 4.79
N ARG A 144 -0.12 -7.91 3.47
CA ARG A 144 0.53 -6.90 2.62
C ARG A 144 -0.48 -6.28 1.67
N TYR A 145 -0.12 -5.14 1.11
CA TYR A 145 -0.95 -4.42 0.14
C TYR A 145 -0.24 -4.40 -1.22
N LEU A 146 -0.98 -4.72 -2.28
CA LEU A 146 -0.48 -4.53 -3.64
C LEU A 146 -0.66 -3.06 -4.06
N PHE A 147 -1.87 -2.52 -3.87
CA PHE A 147 -2.22 -1.11 -4.10
C PHE A 147 -3.26 -0.62 -3.09
N ASP A 148 -3.18 0.67 -2.74
CA ASP A 148 -4.13 1.44 -1.92
C ASP A 148 -4.25 2.85 -2.54
N THR A 149 -5.24 3.02 -3.42
CA THR A 149 -5.31 4.22 -4.26
C THR A 149 -5.84 5.43 -3.49
N ALA A 150 -6.44 5.24 -2.31
CA ALA A 150 -6.74 6.35 -1.40
C ALA A 150 -5.46 7.01 -0.84
N LYS A 151 -4.32 6.33 -0.97
CA LYS A 151 -2.97 6.80 -0.62
C LYS A 151 -2.12 7.12 -1.86
N ASP A 152 -2.75 7.32 -3.01
CA ASP A 152 -2.12 7.58 -4.32
C ASP A 152 -1.17 6.46 -4.80
N THR A 153 -1.37 5.22 -4.35
CA THR A 153 -0.53 4.06 -4.75
C THR A 153 -1.18 3.21 -5.83
N ASP A 154 -1.55 3.78 -6.98
CA ASP A 154 -2.23 3.05 -8.07
C ASP A 154 -1.33 2.70 -9.28
N ALA A 155 -0.13 3.29 -9.37
CA ALA A 155 0.77 3.16 -10.53
C ALA A 155 0.12 3.52 -11.88
N LEU A 156 -0.97 4.31 -11.83
CA LEU A 156 -1.70 4.83 -12.99
C LEU A 156 -1.26 6.28 -13.32
#